data_AF-A0A7K4K9H7-F1
#
_entry.id   AF-A0A7K4K9H7-F1
#
_cell.length_a   1.000
_cell.length_b   1.000
_cell.length_c   1.000
_cell.angle_alpha   90.00
_cell.angle_beta   90.00
_cell.angle_gamma   90.00
#
_symmetry.space_group_name_H-M   'P 1'
#
loop_
_entity.id
_entity.type
_entity.pdbx_description
1 polymer ?
#
loop_
_entity_poly.entity_id
_entity_poly.type
_entity_poly.pdbx_seq_one_letter_code
_entity_poly.pdbx_strand_id
1 'polypeptide(L)'
;RSQDNHKLYKQKLEELTKLQDGISSSITRQKKRLKELSISLKKCKAHASPEQEESIQETQSLIKERQNVFFEMEAYLPKKNGLYLSLVLGNVNVTLLSKQAKFAYKDEYEKFKLYLTIILLILSFSCRFLLNSRVTDAVFNFLLVWYYCTLTIRESILINNGSKIKGWWVFHHYVSTFLSGVMLTWPDGVMYQMFRNQFLSFSMYQS
;
A
#
# COMPACT_ATOMS: atom_id res chain seq x y z
N ARG A 1 18.28 -8.05 36.03
CA ARG A 1 18.00 -8.82 34.79
C ARG A 1 16.95 -8.16 33.89
N SER A 2 15.71 -7.91 34.34
CA SER A 2 14.69 -7.25 33.47
C SER A 2 15.03 -5.79 33.14
N GLN A 3 15.49 -5.00 34.13
CA GLN A 3 15.95 -3.62 33.91
C GLN A 3 17.20 -3.54 33.01
N ASP A 4 18.15 -4.47 33.17
CA ASP A 4 19.36 -4.53 32.33
C ASP A 4 19.02 -4.87 30.88
N ASN A 5 18.10 -5.83 30.67
CA ASN A 5 17.60 -6.19 29.34
C ASN A 5 16.87 -5.02 28.67
N HIS A 6 16.10 -4.24 29.43
CA HIS A 6 15.42 -3.04 28.90
C HIS A 6 16.41 -1.95 28.47
N LYS A 7 17.46 -1.71 29.28
CA LYS A 7 18.52 -0.76 28.93
C LYS A 7 19.25 -1.20 27.65
N LEU A 8 19.57 -2.49 27.53
CA LEU A 8 20.19 -3.06 26.34
C LEU A 8 19.28 -2.92 25.10
N TYR A 9 17.98 -3.19 25.24
CA TYR A 9 17.01 -3.01 24.17
C TYR A 9 16.98 -1.56 23.66
N LYS A 10 16.90 -0.57 24.57
CA LYS A 10 16.93 0.86 24.19
C LYS A 10 18.19 1.23 23.43
N GLN A 11 19.35 0.78 23.92
CA GLN A 11 20.61 1.04 23.24
C GLN A 11 20.64 0.44 21.83
N LYS A 12 20.17 -0.79 21.66
CA LYS A 12 20.09 -1.44 20.34
C LYS A 12 19.13 -0.73 19.40
N LEU A 13 18.03 -0.18 19.91
CA LEU A 13 17.10 0.61 19.12
C LEU A 13 17.75 1.92 18.62
N GLU A 14 18.46 2.64 19.49
CA GLU A 14 19.19 3.86 19.10
C GLU A 14 20.31 3.58 18.08
N GLU A 15 21.07 2.51 18.28
CA GLU A 15 22.10 2.05 17.33
C GLU A 15 21.49 1.75 15.95
N LEU A 16 20.35 1.05 15.93
CA LEU A 16 19.62 0.74 14.70
C LEU A 16 19.14 2.00 13.97
N THR A 17 18.53 2.95 14.69
CA THR A 17 18.07 4.22 14.10
C THR A 17 19.24 5.01 13.50
N LYS A 18 20.37 5.12 14.21
CA LYS A 18 21.57 5.80 13.68
C LYS A 18 22.10 5.14 12.40
N LEU A 19 22.12 3.81 12.36
CA LEU A 19 22.51 3.06 11.16
C LEU A 19 21.54 3.32 10.00
N GLN A 20 20.23 3.32 10.24
CA GLN A 20 19.22 3.59 9.23
C GLN A 20 19.39 4.98 8.61
N ASP A 21 19.60 6.02 9.43
CA ASP A 21 19.81 7.39 8.97
C ASP A 21 21.12 7.54 8.18
N GLY A 22 22.19 6.90 8.66
CA GLY A 22 23.49 6.88 7.99
C GLY A 22 23.43 6.21 6.61
N ILE A 23 22.76 5.05 6.50
CA ILE A 23 22.60 4.35 5.22
C ILE A 23 21.69 5.14 4.28
N SER A 24 20.56 5.65 4.78
CA SER A 24 19.60 6.43 3.98
C SER A 24 20.23 7.69 3.37
N SER A 25 21.00 8.44 4.16
CA SER A 25 21.73 9.62 3.69
C SER A 25 22.82 9.27 2.68
N SER A 26 23.58 8.19 2.91
CA SER A 26 24.59 7.69 2.00
C SER A 26 24.01 7.27 0.64
N ILE A 27 22.93 6.48 0.65
CA ILE A 27 22.22 6.06 -0.57
C ILE A 27 21.71 7.28 -1.34
N THR A 28 21.08 8.24 -0.65
CA THR A 28 20.58 9.47 -1.28
C THR A 28 21.70 10.24 -1.98
N ARG A 29 22.85 10.42 -1.32
CA ARG A 29 24.04 11.07 -1.89
C ARG A 29 24.59 10.31 -3.09
N GLN A 30 24.72 8.98 -2.99
CA GLN A 30 25.26 8.15 -4.07
C GLN A 30 24.32 8.09 -5.27
N LYS A 31 23.00 8.00 -5.08
CA LYS A 31 22.01 8.06 -6.17
C LYS A 31 22.06 9.39 -6.91
N LYS A 32 22.25 10.52 -6.20
CA LYS A 32 22.44 11.84 -6.83
C LYS A 32 23.68 11.84 -7.74
N ARG A 33 24.82 11.35 -7.25
CA ARG A 33 26.06 11.24 -8.03
C ARG A 33 25.94 10.31 -9.23
N LEU A 34 25.30 9.15 -9.08
CA LEU A 34 25.04 8.23 -10.20
C LEU A 34 24.14 8.86 -11.26
N LYS A 35 23.16 9.69 -10.85
CA LYS A 35 22.31 10.42 -11.79
C LYS A 35 23.11 11.47 -12.57
N GLU A 36 23.98 12.23 -11.89
CA GLU A 36 24.88 13.20 -12.52
C GLU A 36 25.88 12.52 -13.49
N LEU A 37 26.44 11.39 -13.08
CA LEU A 37 27.33 10.57 -13.91
C LEU A 37 26.58 10.05 -15.15
N SER A 38 25.36 9.52 -14.98
CA SER A 38 24.54 9.03 -16.09
C SER A 38 24.20 10.14 -17.10
N ILE A 39 23.93 11.36 -16.63
CA ILE A 39 23.70 12.52 -17.52
C ILE A 39 24.98 12.88 -18.29
N SER A 40 26.12 12.91 -17.60
CA SER A 40 27.41 13.24 -18.22
C SER A 40 27.82 12.20 -19.26
N LEU A 41 27.64 10.92 -18.93
CA LEU A 41 27.92 9.80 -19.83
C LEU A 41 27.04 9.84 -21.09
N LYS A 42 25.76 10.22 -20.96
CA LYS A 42 24.87 10.43 -22.11
C LYS A 42 25.33 11.57 -23.02
N LYS A 43 25.92 12.64 -22.47
CA LYS A 43 26.50 13.73 -23.28
C LYS A 43 27.76 13.27 -24.01
N CYS A 44 28.63 12.50 -23.35
CA CYS A 44 29.83 11.94 -23.99
C CYS A 44 29.49 10.98 -25.13
N LYS A 45 28.40 10.21 -24.99
CA LYS A 45 27.92 9.30 -26.03
C LYS A 45 27.62 10.01 -27.37
N ALA A 46 27.20 11.27 -27.35
CA ALA A 46 26.91 12.02 -28.58
C ALA A 46 28.16 12.33 -29.42
N HIS A 47 29.36 12.16 -28.85
CA HIS A 47 30.65 12.47 -29.48
C HIS A 47 31.63 11.28 -29.45
N ALA A 48 31.14 10.07 -29.17
CA ALA A 48 31.98 8.90 -28.91
C ALA A 48 32.48 8.24 -30.21
N SER A 49 33.73 7.77 -30.20
CA SER A 49 34.27 6.88 -31.23
C SER A 49 33.75 5.43 -31.06
N PRO A 50 33.84 4.56 -32.08
CA PRO A 50 33.40 3.17 -31.99
C PRO A 50 34.05 2.38 -30.84
N GLU A 51 35.30 2.69 -30.49
CA GLU A 51 36.04 2.07 -29.39
C GLU A 51 35.58 2.59 -28.01
N GLN A 52 35.13 3.84 -27.95
CA GLN A 52 34.58 4.45 -26.72
C GLN A 52 33.14 4.02 -26.45
N GLU A 53 32.40 3.62 -27.49
CA GLU A 53 31.02 3.13 -27.39
C GLU A 53 30.93 1.89 -26.47
N GLU A 54 31.89 0.96 -26.56
CA GLU A 54 31.94 -0.26 -25.74
C GLU A 54 32.16 0.08 -24.25
N SER A 55 33.14 0.92 -23.94
CA SER A 55 33.43 1.37 -22.57
C SER A 55 32.26 2.18 -21.96
N ILE A 56 31.57 2.99 -22.77
CA ILE A 56 30.37 3.71 -22.35
C ILE A 56 29.24 2.73 -22.02
N GLN A 57 29.03 1.68 -22.81
CA GLN A 57 28.01 0.66 -22.54
C GLN A 57 28.33 -0.13 -21.26
N GLU A 58 29.59 -0.52 -21.05
CA GLU A 58 30.04 -1.16 -19.81
C GLU A 58 29.80 -0.24 -18.59
N THR A 59 30.15 1.04 -18.70
CA THR A 59 29.89 1.99 -17.61
C THR A 59 28.38 2.15 -17.32
N GLN A 60 27.52 2.12 -18.35
CA GLN A 60 26.07 2.14 -18.15
C GLN A 60 25.54 0.89 -17.44
N SER A 61 26.08 -0.29 -17.76
CA SER A 61 25.68 -1.55 -17.12
C SER A 61 26.04 -1.53 -15.63
N LEU A 62 27.25 -1.07 -15.28
CA LEU A 62 27.71 -0.91 -13.90
C LEU A 62 26.87 0.10 -13.11
N ILE A 63 26.47 1.22 -13.74
CA ILE A 63 25.56 2.19 -13.11
C ILE A 63 24.21 1.52 -12.79
N LYS A 64 23.67 0.72 -13.71
CA LYS A 64 22.40 0.03 -13.53
C LYS A 64 22.48 -1.04 -12.44
N GLU A 65 23.57 -1.81 -12.40
CA GLU A 65 23.82 -2.78 -11.34
C GLU A 65 23.88 -2.11 -9.96
N ARG A 66 24.63 -1.00 -9.84
CA ARG A 66 24.67 -0.21 -8.59
C ARG A 66 23.31 0.36 -8.18
N GLN A 67 22.49 0.77 -9.13
CA GLN A 67 21.11 1.18 -8.85
C GLN A 67 20.25 0.04 -8.30
N ASN A 68 20.41 -1.18 -8.82
CA ASN A 68 19.71 -2.36 -8.30
C ASN A 68 20.13 -2.68 -6.86
N VAL A 69 21.43 -2.60 -6.55
CA VAL A 69 21.94 -2.78 -5.17
C VAL A 69 21.31 -1.76 -4.22
N PHE A 70 21.23 -0.49 -4.62
CA PHE A 70 20.56 0.53 -3.79
C PHE A 70 19.07 0.27 -3.62
N PHE A 71 18.39 -0.23 -4.66
CA PHE A 71 16.97 -0.60 -4.56
C PHE A 71 16.75 -1.73 -3.54
N GLU A 72 17.63 -2.73 -3.51
CA GLU A 72 17.59 -3.80 -2.50
C GLU A 72 17.87 -3.27 -1.10
N MET A 73 18.87 -2.40 -0.94
CA MET A 73 19.17 -1.77 0.36
C MET A 73 17.98 -0.93 0.88
N GLU A 74 17.35 -0.13 0.02
CA GLU A 74 16.17 0.69 0.34
C GLU A 74 14.95 -0.16 0.73
N ALA A 75 14.90 -1.46 0.38
CA ALA A 75 13.82 -2.35 0.77
C ALA A 75 13.81 -2.67 2.29
N TYR A 76 14.93 -2.43 2.97
CA TYR A 76 15.13 -2.63 4.41
C TYR A 76 15.25 -1.32 5.19
N LEU A 77 15.08 -0.17 4.53
CA LEU A 77 15.08 1.14 5.17
C LEU A 77 13.65 1.69 5.29
N PRO A 78 13.39 2.55 6.30
CA PRO A 78 12.22 3.41 6.36
C PRO A 78 11.88 4.05 5.01
N LYS A 79 10.70 3.77 4.46
CA LYS A 79 10.20 4.39 3.24
C LYS A 79 9.26 5.53 3.55
N LYS A 80 9.29 6.55 2.70
CA LYS A 80 8.29 7.63 2.72
C LYS A 80 6.95 7.07 2.26
N ASN A 81 5.90 7.40 3.01
CA ASN A 81 4.53 7.04 2.66
C ASN A 81 4.12 7.69 1.32
N GLY A 82 3.32 6.99 0.52
CA GLY A 82 2.62 7.59 -0.61
C GLY A 82 1.62 8.66 -0.16
N LEU A 83 1.17 9.52 -1.07
CA LEU A 83 0.30 10.68 -0.78
C LEU A 83 -0.94 10.32 0.05
N TYR A 84 -1.71 9.31 -0.36
CA TYR A 84 -2.91 8.88 0.36
C TYR A 84 -2.58 8.43 1.79
N LEU A 85 -1.58 7.57 1.95
CA LEU A 85 -1.19 7.04 3.25
C LEU A 85 -0.62 8.13 4.17
N SER A 86 0.11 9.09 3.59
CA SER A 86 0.59 10.27 4.32
C SER A 86 -0.54 11.20 4.75
N LEU A 87 -1.62 11.31 3.95
CA LEU A 87 -2.78 12.11 4.31
C LEU A 87 -3.57 11.46 5.46
N VAL A 88 -3.73 10.14 5.43
CA VAL A 88 -4.53 9.40 6.42
C VAL A 88 -3.77 9.14 7.72
N LEU A 89 -2.49 8.77 7.66
CA LEU A 89 -1.70 8.38 8.83
C LEU A 89 -0.68 9.44 9.27
N GLY A 90 -0.55 10.54 8.52
CA GLY A 90 0.50 11.54 8.77
C GLY A 90 1.91 11.00 8.49
N ASN A 91 2.90 11.57 9.19
CA ASN A 91 4.32 11.27 8.99
C ASN A 91 4.79 10.01 9.77
N VAL A 92 3.88 9.08 10.06
CA VAL A 92 4.21 7.84 10.77
C VAL A 92 4.77 6.80 9.80
N ASN A 93 5.93 6.23 10.10
CA ASN A 93 6.56 5.21 9.28
C ASN A 93 5.88 3.84 9.47
N VAL A 94 5.23 3.34 8.43
CA VAL A 94 4.59 2.00 8.40
C VAL A 94 5.45 0.92 7.73
N THR A 95 6.75 1.18 7.59
CA THR A 95 7.66 0.23 6.94
C THR A 95 7.90 -0.98 7.84
N LEU A 96 7.57 -2.15 7.33
CA LEU A 96 7.82 -3.44 7.94
C LEU A 96 9.22 -3.88 7.52
N LEU A 97 10.19 -3.78 8.44
CA LEU A 97 11.61 -3.99 8.12
C LEU A 97 11.97 -5.46 7.92
N SER A 98 11.29 -6.39 8.61
CA SER A 98 11.56 -7.82 8.50
C SER A 98 10.62 -8.51 7.51
N LYS A 99 11.13 -9.55 6.84
CA LYS A 99 10.29 -10.40 5.95
C LYS A 99 9.15 -11.02 6.75
N GLN A 100 9.43 -11.46 7.97
CA GLN A 100 8.45 -12.03 8.89
C GLN A 100 7.32 -11.06 9.20
N ALA A 101 7.62 -9.79 9.49
CA ALA A 101 6.59 -8.77 9.74
C ALA A 101 5.75 -8.49 8.49
N LYS A 102 6.37 -8.44 7.29
CA LYS A 102 5.65 -8.31 6.01
C LYS A 102 4.67 -9.46 5.79
N PHE A 103 5.12 -10.70 6.01
CA PHE A 103 4.27 -11.88 5.88
C PHE A 103 3.16 -11.93 6.92
N ALA A 104 3.47 -11.67 8.19
CA ALA A 104 2.47 -11.64 9.25
C ALA A 104 1.39 -10.60 9.00
N TYR A 105 1.78 -9.39 8.60
CA TYR A 105 0.81 -8.34 8.24
C TYR A 105 -0.06 -8.74 7.05
N LYS A 106 0.55 -9.36 6.02
CA LYS A 106 -0.19 -9.86 4.86
C LYS A 106 -1.18 -10.97 5.25
N ASP A 107 -0.77 -11.89 6.10
CA ASP A 107 -1.63 -12.96 6.60
C ASP A 107 -2.84 -12.40 7.37
N GLU A 108 -2.61 -11.46 8.30
CA GLU A 108 -3.69 -10.77 9.03
C GLU A 108 -4.59 -9.92 8.12
N TYR A 109 -4.05 -9.39 7.02
CA TYR A 109 -4.82 -8.72 5.99
C TYR A 109 -5.74 -9.70 5.23
N GLU A 110 -5.22 -10.83 4.74
CA GLU A 110 -6.02 -11.81 3.99
C GLU A 110 -7.08 -12.47 4.88
N LYS A 111 -6.76 -12.79 6.15
CA LYS A 111 -7.74 -13.27 7.12
C LYS A 111 -8.87 -12.26 7.33
N PHE A 112 -8.52 -11.00 7.59
CA PHE A 112 -9.52 -9.93 7.73
C PHE A 112 -10.41 -9.84 6.49
N LYS A 113 -9.81 -9.83 5.30
CA LYS A 113 -10.54 -9.77 4.04
C LYS A 113 -11.52 -10.93 3.92
N LEU A 114 -11.06 -12.17 4.16
CA LEU A 114 -11.88 -13.37 4.08
C LEU A 114 -13.04 -13.34 5.08
N TYR A 115 -12.77 -13.05 6.35
CA TYR A 115 -13.81 -13.01 7.38
C TYR A 115 -14.89 -11.98 7.05
N LEU A 116 -14.48 -10.78 6.64
CA LEU A 116 -15.44 -9.72 6.31
C LEU A 116 -16.19 -9.99 5.01
N THR A 117 -15.55 -10.57 4.00
CA THR A 117 -16.22 -11.07 2.78
C THR A 117 -17.35 -12.04 3.14
N ILE A 118 -17.09 -13.03 4.00
CA ILE A 118 -18.11 -14.01 4.41
C ILE A 118 -19.27 -13.33 5.15
N ILE A 119 -18.96 -12.41 6.06
CA ILE A 119 -19.99 -11.64 6.79
C ILE A 119 -20.83 -10.80 5.81
N LEU A 120 -20.20 -10.09 4.89
CA LEU A 120 -20.88 -9.25 3.90
C LEU A 120 -21.75 -10.08 2.95
N LEU A 121 -21.31 -11.26 2.54
CA LEU A 121 -22.09 -12.18 1.73
C LEU A 121 -23.36 -12.64 2.46
N ILE A 122 -23.24 -13.08 3.72
CA ILE A 122 -24.37 -13.52 4.54
C ILE A 122 -25.35 -12.36 4.79
N LEU A 123 -24.83 -11.18 5.14
CA LEU A 123 -25.66 -10.00 5.41
C LEU A 123 -26.38 -9.51 4.15
N SER A 124 -25.70 -9.44 3.01
CA SER A 124 -26.31 -9.03 1.74
C SER A 124 -27.38 -10.01 1.27
N PHE A 125 -27.13 -11.33 1.42
CA PHE A 125 -28.15 -12.35 1.20
C PHE A 125 -29.36 -12.15 2.13
N SER A 126 -29.13 -11.94 3.43
CA SER A 126 -30.18 -11.75 4.42
C SER A 126 -30.99 -10.47 4.15
N CYS A 127 -30.34 -9.36 3.83
CA CYS A 127 -30.99 -8.10 3.45
C CYS A 127 -31.80 -8.24 2.15
N ARG A 128 -31.39 -9.11 1.23
CA ARG A 128 -32.15 -9.30 -0.01
C ARG A 128 -33.38 -10.17 0.19
N PHE A 129 -33.24 -11.32 0.84
CA PHE A 129 -34.27 -12.36 0.83
C PHE A 129 -35.07 -12.46 2.12
N LEU A 130 -34.52 -12.03 3.26
CA LEU A 130 -35.12 -12.25 4.58
C LEU A 130 -35.60 -10.95 5.23
N LEU A 131 -34.89 -9.85 5.02
CA LEU A 131 -35.11 -8.59 5.73
C LEU A 131 -35.32 -7.43 4.77
N ASN A 132 -36.54 -6.87 4.73
CA ASN A 132 -36.83 -5.67 3.94
C ASN A 132 -37.00 -4.44 4.84
N SER A 133 -35.89 -3.94 5.40
CA SER A 133 -35.88 -2.77 6.29
C SER A 133 -34.76 -1.82 5.93
N ARG A 134 -35.11 -0.54 5.80
CA ARG A 134 -34.16 0.55 5.51
C ARG A 134 -33.06 0.66 6.56
N VAL A 135 -33.36 0.34 7.83
CA VAL A 135 -32.39 0.37 8.93
C VAL A 135 -31.34 -0.72 8.72
N THR A 136 -31.76 -1.94 8.40
CA THR A 136 -30.85 -3.06 8.11
C THR A 136 -29.96 -2.75 6.92
N ASP A 137 -30.52 -2.15 5.86
CA ASP A 137 -29.74 -1.71 4.70
C ASP A 137 -28.73 -0.62 5.09
N ALA A 138 -29.09 0.32 5.97
CA ALA A 138 -28.16 1.34 6.46
C ALA A 138 -26.98 0.72 7.21
N VAL A 139 -27.26 -0.24 8.11
CA VAL A 139 -26.21 -0.95 8.86
C VAL A 139 -25.29 -1.70 7.90
N PHE A 140 -25.85 -2.38 6.89
CA PHE A 140 -25.08 -3.07 5.87
C PHE A 140 -24.21 -2.11 5.03
N ASN A 141 -24.78 -1.01 4.54
CA ASN A 141 -24.04 -0.02 3.76
C ASN A 141 -22.96 0.69 4.58
N PHE A 142 -23.22 0.98 5.86
CA PHE A 142 -22.21 1.50 6.77
C PHE A 142 -21.04 0.53 6.93
N LEU A 143 -21.34 -0.77 7.09
CA LEU A 143 -20.32 -1.81 7.16
C LEU A 143 -19.50 -1.90 5.86
N LEU A 144 -20.13 -1.77 4.69
CA LEU A 144 -19.44 -1.72 3.39
C LEU A 144 -18.50 -0.51 3.28
N VAL A 145 -18.97 0.69 3.63
CA VAL A 145 -18.14 1.91 3.65
C VAL A 145 -16.92 1.69 4.54
N TRP A 146 -17.14 1.20 5.77
CA TRP A 146 -16.07 0.92 6.71
C TRP A 146 -15.09 -0.12 6.19
N TYR A 147 -15.59 -1.20 5.58
CA TYR A 147 -14.79 -2.28 5.02
C TYR A 147 -13.86 -1.79 3.91
N TYR A 148 -14.40 -1.10 2.89
CA TYR A 148 -13.58 -0.59 1.78
C TYR A 148 -12.62 0.52 2.22
N CYS A 149 -13.01 1.39 3.15
CA CYS A 149 -12.08 2.34 3.77
C CYS A 149 -10.91 1.59 4.45
N THR A 150 -11.20 0.55 5.22
CA THR A 150 -10.18 -0.24 5.91
C THR A 150 -9.27 -0.97 4.91
N LEU A 151 -9.84 -1.55 3.84
CA LEU A 151 -9.06 -2.19 2.77
C LEU A 151 -8.11 -1.21 2.11
N THR A 152 -8.56 -0.02 1.72
CA THR A 152 -7.68 0.96 1.05
C THR A 152 -6.49 1.36 1.91
N ILE A 153 -6.68 1.51 3.23
CA ILE A 153 -5.57 1.78 4.18
C ILE A 153 -4.63 0.58 4.24
N ARG A 154 -5.17 -0.62 4.47
CA ARG A 154 -4.34 -1.83 4.62
C ARG A 154 -3.57 -2.17 3.34
N GLU A 155 -4.21 -2.06 2.18
CA GLU A 155 -3.59 -2.24 0.87
C GLU A 155 -2.54 -1.17 0.57
N SER A 156 -2.77 0.08 0.98
CA SER A 156 -1.75 1.14 0.86
C SER A 156 -0.50 0.84 1.68
N ILE A 157 -0.66 0.28 2.89
CA ILE A 157 0.47 -0.22 3.70
C ILE A 157 1.18 -1.38 2.99
N LEU A 158 0.44 -2.32 2.40
CA LEU A 158 1.00 -3.42 1.62
C LEU A 158 1.80 -2.93 0.41
N ILE A 159 1.27 -1.96 -0.34
CA ILE A 159 1.92 -1.33 -1.50
C ILE A 159 3.21 -0.65 -1.06
N ASN A 160 3.18 0.15 0.02
CA ASN A 160 4.36 0.82 0.57
C ASN A 160 5.46 -0.19 0.97
N ASN A 161 5.07 -1.39 1.39
CA ASN A 161 5.96 -2.48 1.77
C ASN A 161 6.37 -3.43 0.63
N GLY A 162 5.99 -3.13 -0.62
CA GLY A 162 6.43 -3.84 -1.82
C GLY A 162 5.43 -4.83 -2.43
N SER A 163 4.18 -4.87 -1.94
CA SER A 163 3.14 -5.68 -2.56
C SER A 163 2.72 -5.11 -3.91
N LYS A 164 2.56 -5.97 -4.91
CA LYS A 164 2.13 -5.60 -6.26
C LYS A 164 0.60 -5.63 -6.38
N ILE A 165 -0.06 -4.63 -5.84
CA ILE A 165 -1.51 -4.44 -6.00
C ILE A 165 -1.76 -3.53 -7.21
N LYS A 166 -2.68 -3.92 -8.09
CA LYS A 166 -2.97 -3.17 -9.33
C LYS A 166 -3.78 -1.91 -9.02
N GLY A 167 -3.47 -0.79 -9.69
CA GLY A 167 -4.16 0.48 -9.44
C GLY A 167 -5.68 0.43 -9.68
N TRP A 168 -6.13 -0.33 -10.68
CA TRP A 168 -7.57 -0.51 -10.95
C TRP A 168 -8.31 -1.17 -9.78
N TRP A 169 -7.64 -2.06 -9.03
CA TRP A 169 -8.21 -2.75 -7.89
C TRP A 169 -8.46 -1.77 -6.73
N VAL A 170 -7.49 -0.89 -6.49
CA VAL A 170 -7.63 0.19 -5.50
C VAL A 170 -8.71 1.19 -5.93
N PHE A 171 -8.77 1.52 -7.22
CA PHE A 171 -9.83 2.38 -7.77
C PHE A 171 -11.23 1.81 -7.53
N HIS A 172 -11.39 0.50 -7.77
CA HIS A 172 -12.63 -0.20 -7.48
C HIS A 172 -13.07 -0.04 -6.02
N HIS A 173 -12.16 -0.14 -5.04
CA HIS A 173 -12.50 0.08 -3.63
C HIS A 173 -13.01 1.50 -3.34
N TYR A 174 -12.43 2.52 -3.98
CA TYR A 174 -12.91 3.89 -3.83
C TYR A 174 -14.31 4.06 -4.40
N VAL A 175 -14.57 3.49 -5.58
CA VAL A 175 -15.91 3.50 -6.18
C VAL A 175 -16.91 2.78 -5.29
N SER A 176 -16.57 1.59 -4.77
CA SER A 176 -17.46 0.83 -3.88
C SER A 176 -17.73 1.57 -2.57
N THR A 177 -16.73 2.26 -2.00
CA THR A 177 -16.92 3.12 -0.82
C THR A 177 -17.91 4.23 -1.12
N PHE A 178 -17.72 4.94 -2.24
CA PHE A 178 -18.60 6.03 -2.65
C PHE A 178 -20.04 5.56 -2.88
N LEU A 179 -20.23 4.49 -3.66
CA LEU A 179 -21.55 3.93 -3.93
C LEU A 179 -22.25 3.47 -2.65
N SER A 180 -21.52 2.82 -1.74
CA SER A 180 -22.08 2.41 -0.44
C SER A 180 -22.46 3.63 0.43
N GLY A 181 -21.68 4.72 0.36
CA GLY A 181 -22.01 5.98 1.03
C GLY A 181 -23.25 6.67 0.45
N VAL A 182 -23.42 6.63 -0.87
CA VAL A 182 -24.65 7.09 -1.53
C VAL A 182 -25.83 6.26 -1.07
N MET A 183 -25.75 4.93 -1.08
CA MET A 183 -26.82 4.04 -0.62
C MET A 183 -27.13 4.24 0.88
N LEU A 184 -26.11 4.50 1.70
CA LEU A 184 -26.28 4.78 3.13
C LEU A 184 -27.08 6.07 3.39
N THR A 185 -26.84 7.11 2.59
CA THR A 185 -27.45 8.45 2.77
C THR A 185 -28.73 8.63 1.95
N TRP A 186 -29.01 7.73 0.99
CA TRP A 186 -30.21 7.80 0.16
C TRP A 186 -31.47 7.63 1.03
N PRO A 187 -32.40 8.60 1.05
CA PRO A 187 -33.64 8.49 1.83
C PRO A 187 -34.54 7.38 1.29
N ASP A 188 -35.33 6.78 2.19
CA ASP A 188 -36.29 5.77 1.76
C ASP A 188 -37.36 6.38 0.85
N GLY A 189 -37.54 5.79 -0.33
CA GLY A 189 -38.41 6.30 -1.37
C GLY A 189 -38.47 5.37 -2.57
N VAL A 190 -39.38 5.66 -3.51
CA VAL A 190 -39.65 4.78 -4.66
C VAL A 190 -38.38 4.45 -5.46
N MET A 191 -37.55 5.46 -5.73
CA MET A 191 -36.30 5.28 -6.48
C MET A 191 -35.28 4.41 -5.74
N TYR A 192 -35.18 4.58 -4.41
CA TYR A 192 -34.33 3.73 -3.58
C TYR A 192 -34.78 2.28 -3.66
N GLN A 193 -36.07 2.02 -3.47
CA GLN A 193 -36.63 0.66 -3.50
C GLN A 193 -36.48 0.00 -4.87
N MET A 194 -36.58 0.77 -5.95
CA MET A 194 -36.36 0.27 -7.32
C MET A 194 -34.90 -0.14 -7.60
N PHE A 195 -33.92 0.47 -6.93
CA PHE A 195 -32.49 0.22 -7.14
C PHE A 195 -31.86 -0.70 -6.07
N ARG A 196 -32.48 -0.78 -4.90
CA ARG A 196 -32.03 -1.52 -3.71
C ARG A 196 -31.58 -2.94 -4.05
N ASN A 197 -32.42 -3.70 -4.75
CA ASN A 197 -32.14 -5.11 -5.02
C ASN A 197 -30.96 -5.28 -5.99
N GLN A 198 -30.80 -4.40 -6.96
CA GLN A 198 -29.67 -4.39 -7.90
C GLN A 198 -28.37 -4.14 -7.13
N PHE A 199 -28.37 -3.18 -6.20
CA PHE A 199 -27.22 -2.92 -5.36
C PHE A 199 -26.88 -4.10 -4.44
N LEU A 200 -27.87 -4.69 -3.75
CA LEU A 200 -27.64 -5.87 -2.90
C LEU A 200 -27.12 -7.07 -3.70
N SER A 201 -27.61 -7.27 -4.93
CA SER A 201 -27.08 -8.28 -5.86
C SER A 201 -25.61 -8.03 -6.20
N PHE A 202 -25.29 -6.79 -6.51
CA PHE A 202 -23.91 -6.39 -6.81
C PHE A 202 -23.00 -6.60 -5.58
N SER A 203 -23.46 -6.21 -4.38
CA SER A 203 -22.69 -6.42 -3.15
C SER A 203 -22.47 -7.90 -2.84
N MET A 204 -23.44 -8.79 -3.10
CA MET A 204 -23.24 -10.24 -3.00
C MET A 204 -22.19 -10.75 -3.97
N TYR A 205 -22.20 -10.29 -5.23
CA TYR A 205 -21.20 -10.69 -6.24
C TYR A 205 -19.79 -10.21 -5.88
N GLN A 206 -19.70 -9.03 -5.28
CA GLN A 206 -18.43 -8.41 -4.90
C GLN A 206 -17.83 -8.99 -3.62
N SER A 207 -18.66 -9.56 -2.74
CA SER A 207 -18.25 -10.13 -1.45
C SER A 207 -17.46 -11.41 -1.65
#